data_AF-A0A951PUZ2-F1
#
_entry.id   AF-A0A951PUZ2-F1
#
_cell.length_a   1.000
_cell.length_b   1.000
_cell.length_c   1.000
_cell.angle_alpha   90.00
_cell.angle_beta   90.00
_cell.angle_gamma   90.00
#
_symmetry.space_group_name_H-M   'P 1'
#
loop_
_entity.id
_entity.type
_entity.pdbx_description
1 polymer ?
#
loop_
_entity_poly.entity_id
_entity_poly.type
_entity_poly.pdbx_seq_one_letter_code
_entity_poly.pdbx_strand_id
1 'polypeptide(L)' 'MRTQNLSQALAPYAFKGGYINLLDEQEQERVPLAFGPNYGRLLDLKRTYDPDDVFSSTIGHLVA' A
#
# COMPACT_ATOMS: atom_id res chain seq x y z
N MET A 1 -9.31 18.12 6.19
CA MET A 1 -9.57 19.12 5.13
C MET A 1 -8.34 19.92 4.68
N ARG A 2 -7.40 20.39 5.53
CA ARG A 2 -6.21 21.16 5.04
C ARG A 2 -5.12 20.30 4.38
N THR A 3 -4.87 19.10 4.90
CA THR A 3 -3.76 18.23 4.46
C THR A 3 -4.05 17.47 3.17
N GLN A 4 -5.30 17.04 2.96
CA GLN A 4 -5.72 16.38 1.71
C GLN A 4 -5.58 17.29 0.49
N ASN A 5 -5.96 18.56 0.62
CA ASN A 5 -5.77 19.56 -0.45
C ASN A 5 -4.29 19.75 -0.79
N LEU A 6 -3.40 19.72 0.20
CA LEU A 6 -1.97 19.82 -0.03
C LEU A 6 -1.41 18.56 -0.72
N SER A 7 -1.82 17.38 -0.28
CA SER A 7 -1.43 16.10 -0.90
C SER A 7 -1.81 16.07 -2.39
N GLN A 8 -3.06 16.45 -2.71
CA GLN A 8 -3.53 16.51 -4.09
C GLN A 8 -2.77 17.54 -4.93
N ALA A 9 -2.47 18.72 -4.37
CA ALA A 9 -1.70 19.75 -5.06
C ALA A 9 -0.26 19.31 -5.38
N LEU A 10 0.32 18.45 -4.52
CA LEU A 10 1.68 17.93 -4.70
C LEU A 10 1.75 16.63 -5.52
N ALA A 11 0.62 15.94 -5.72
CA ALA A 11 0.57 14.65 -6.40
C ALA A 11 1.27 14.60 -7.79
N PRO A 12 1.19 15.63 -8.65
CA PRO A 12 1.90 15.63 -9.94
C PRO A 12 3.43 15.58 -9.82
N TYR A 13 3.99 16.00 -8.68
CA TYR A 13 5.43 16.07 -8.42
C TYR A 13 5.94 14.93 -7.53
N ALA A 14 5.03 14.15 -6.95
CA ALA A 14 5.37 13.09 -6.01
C ALA A 14 5.71 11.78 -6.71
N PHE A 15 6.53 10.95 -6.05
CA PHE A 15 6.70 9.56 -6.47
C PHE A 15 5.39 8.78 -6.30
N LYS A 16 5.06 8.00 -7.33
CA LYS A 16 3.90 7.10 -7.31
C LYS A 16 4.06 6.06 -6.19
N GLY A 17 2.95 5.61 -5.60
CA GLY A 17 2.94 4.65 -4.49
C GLY A 17 3.05 5.32 -3.13
N GLY A 18 4.13 6.06 -2.87
CA GLY A 18 4.39 6.62 -1.54
C GLY A 18 5.01 5.61 -0.59
N TYR A 19 5.32 6.04 0.64
CA TYR A 19 5.92 5.17 1.65
C TYR A 19 4.84 4.44 2.45
N ILE A 20 4.90 3.10 2.49
CA ILE A 20 3.82 2.25 3.02
C ILE A 20 3.40 2.62 4.46
N ASN A 21 4.34 3.02 5.31
CA ASN A 21 4.05 3.40 6.71
C ASN A 21 3.36 4.76 6.85
N LEU A 22 3.20 5.50 5.74
CA LEU A 22 2.54 6.81 5.71
C LEU A 22 1.22 6.77 4.91
N LEU A 23 0.83 5.61 4.40
CA LEU A 23 -0.44 5.46 3.70
C LEU A 23 -1.60 5.31 4.70
N ASP A 24 -2.75 5.87 4.35
CA ASP A 24 -3.99 5.76 5.12
C ASP A 24 -4.87 4.58 4.67
N GLU A 25 -5.76 4.06 5.51
CA GLU A 25 -6.58 2.88 5.18
C GLU A 25 -7.38 3.02 3.87
N GLN A 26 -7.62 4.24 3.39
CA GLN A 26 -8.33 4.52 2.15
C GLN A 26 -7.42 4.48 0.91
N GLU A 27 -6.10 4.40 1.09
CA GLU A 27 -5.06 4.39 0.06
C GLU A 27 -4.59 2.99 -0.35
N GLN A 28 -5.39 1.95 -0.11
CA GLN A 28 -5.03 0.56 -0.39
C GLN A 28 -4.62 0.31 -1.87
N GLU A 29 -5.21 1.06 -2.82
CA GLU A 29 -4.84 1.02 -4.24
C GLU A 29 -3.39 1.44 -4.52
N ARG A 30 -2.74 2.17 -3.59
CA ARG A 30 -1.34 2.61 -3.70
C ARG A 30 -0.35 1.54 -3.24
N VAL A 31 -0.79 0.50 -2.54
CA VAL A 31 0.08 -0.56 -2.00
C VAL A 31 0.92 -1.26 -3.09
N PRO A 32 0.36 -1.66 -4.25
CA PRO A 32 1.17 -2.27 -5.31
C PRO A 32 2.24 -1.32 -5.86
N LEU A 33 1.92 -0.02 -5.92
CA LEU A 33 2.85 1.01 -6.37
C LEU A 33 3.96 1.28 -5.34
N ALA A 34 3.65 1.21 -4.04
CA ALA A 34 4.62 1.40 -2.95
C ALA A 34 5.66 0.27 -2.91
N PHE A 35 5.26 -0.98 -3.16
CA PHE A 35 6.18 -2.12 -3.24
C PHE A 35 6.82 -2.30 -4.62
N GLY A 36 6.21 -1.73 -5.66
CA GLY A 36 6.72 -1.76 -7.03
C GLY A 36 6.95 -3.21 -7.51
N PRO A 37 8.09 -3.50 -8.17
CA PRO A 37 8.40 -4.84 -8.68
C PRO A 37 8.38 -5.95 -7.63
N ASN A 38 8.54 -5.62 -6.34
CA ASN A 38 8.55 -6.62 -5.26
C ASN A 38 7.15 -7.08 -4.86
N TYR A 39 6.09 -6.38 -5.30
CA TYR A 39 4.72 -6.65 -4.89
C TYR A 39 4.31 -8.11 -5.16
N GLY A 40 4.58 -8.61 -6.37
CA GLY A 40 4.24 -10.00 -6.73
C GLY A 40 4.93 -11.02 -5.82
N ARG A 41 6.22 -10.84 -5.56
CA ARG A 41 6.97 -11.74 -4.66
C ARG A 41 6.41 -11.71 -3.24
N LEU A 42 6.01 -10.55 -2.72
CA LEU A 42 5.43 -10.44 -1.38
C LEU A 42 4.04 -11.08 -1.30
N LEU A 43 3.24 -10.97 -2.36
CA LEU A 43 1.94 -11.64 -2.47
C LEU A 43 2.10 -13.16 -2.44
N ASP A 44 3.07 -13.70 -3.17
CA ASP A 44 3.36 -15.13 -3.17
C ASP A 44 3.80 -15.62 -1.78
N LEU A 45 4.63 -14.82 -1.09
CA LEU A 45 5.05 -15.14 0.29
C LEU A 45 3.87 -15.08 1.26
N LYS A 46 2.99 -14.08 1.17
CA LYS A 46 1.78 -13.99 2.00
C LYS A 46 0.90 -15.22 1.80
N ARG A 47 0.63 -15.62 0.55
CA ARG A 47 -0.13 -16.84 0.23
C ARG A 47 0.53 -18.12 0.76
N THR A 48 1.86 -18.14 0.86
CA THR A 48 2.61 -19.30 1.36
C THR A 48 2.59 -19.40 2.89
N TYR A 49 2.75 -18.26 3.57
CA TYR A 49 3.00 -18.23 5.02
C TYR A 49 1.81 -17.78 5.85
N ASP A 50 0.81 -17.13 5.25
CA ASP A 50 -0.43 -16.69 5.90
C ASP A 50 -1.63 -16.85 4.95
N PRO A 51 -1.96 -18.09 4.54
CA PRO A 51 -3.03 -18.36 3.58
C PRO A 51 -4.43 -18.00 4.12
N ASP A 52 -4.60 -17.96 5.44
CA ASP A 52 -5.86 -17.63 6.12
C ASP A 52 -5.97 -16.14 6.49
N ASP A 53 -5.00 -15.31 6.06
CA ASP A 53 -4.93 -13.87 6.32
C ASP A 53 -5.07 -13.47 7.80
N VAL A 54 -4.43 -14.24 8.69
CA VAL A 54 -4.44 -13.98 10.14
C VAL A 54 -3.81 -12.63 10.48
N PHE A 55 -2.81 -12.19 9.71
CA PHE A 55 -2.15 -10.90 9.87
C PHE A 55 -2.70 -9.83 8.91
N SER A 56 -3.83 -9.23 9.27
CA SER A 56 -4.59 -8.28 8.44
C SER A 56 -4.61 -6.83 8.94
N SER A 57 -3.93 -6.50 10.05
CA SER A 57 -3.96 -5.16 10.65
C SER A 57 -3.21 -4.07 9.87
N THR A 58 -2.47 -4.43 8.82
CA THR A 58 -1.70 -3.47 8.02
C THR A 58 -2.45 -3.09 6.75
N ILE A 59 -2.27 -1.84 6.32
CA ILE A 59 -2.85 -1.28 5.09
C ILE A 59 -2.55 -2.06 3.79
N GLY A 60 -1.50 -2.86 3.81
CA GLY A 60 -1.08 -3.72 2.71
C GLY A 60 -1.27 -5.20 3.02
N HIS A 61 -2.19 -5.58 3.90
CA HIS A 61 -2.60 -6.98 3.98
C HIS A 61 -3.10 -7.37 2.59
N LEU A 62 -2.30 -8.23 1.96
CA LEU A 62 -2.49 -8.62 0.58
C LEU A 62 -3.62 -9.64 0.57
N VAL A 63 -4.87 -9.15 0.52
CA VAL A 63 -6.03 -10.01 0.34
C VAL A 63 -5.80 -10.76 -0.98
N ALA A 64 -5.71 -12.08 -0.88
CA ALA A 64 -5.36 -12.97 -1.98
C ALA A 64 -6.39 -12.95 -3.11
#